data_AF-A0A7W9BKM8-F1
#
_entry.id   AF-A0A7W9BKM8-F1
#
_cell.length_a   1.000
_cell.length_b   1.000
_cell.length_c   1.000
_cell.angle_alpha   90.00
_cell.angle_beta   90.00
_cell.angle_gamma   90.00
#
_symmetry.space_group_name_H-M   'P 1'
#
loop_
_entity.id
_entity.type
_entity.pdbx_description
1 polymer ?
#
loop_
_entity_poly.entity_id
_entity_poly.type
_entity_poly.pdbx_seq_one_letter_code
_entity_poly.pdbx_strand_id
1 'polypeptide(L)'
;MSRMTKMSLSVASLVALAACGGSGGSSSFDALVDRAAEMDKDAERIAKFSGTAFTAMPTSGSASFDGGASIFIDPVFETDPDDIALIGDVTLTANFGAGTMTGAITNLAGLTDISLNSADVLAVSGEVAIGDSLSIIGDDEDDNLTYRPNDWLADYTGDLTIDGDSYVVEGFLNGQFLGTRVNPTGGQSVVKAVVGFDSDGFATVNGGVEEVDTYVEIFGENR
;
A
#
# COMPACT_ATOMS: atom_id res chain seq x y z
N MET A 1 -15.30 -19.23 3.47
CA MET A 1 -14.97 -18.74 2.11
C MET A 1 -15.42 -17.29 1.99
N SER A 2 -14.66 -16.37 2.61
CA SER A 2 -14.81 -14.95 2.32
C SER A 2 -14.25 -14.74 0.92
N ARG A 3 -15.09 -14.37 -0.04
CA ARG A 3 -14.60 -13.85 -1.31
C ARG A 3 -13.76 -12.63 -0.94
N MET A 4 -12.51 -12.56 -1.38
CA MET A 4 -11.79 -11.28 -1.46
C MET A 4 -12.71 -10.37 -2.27
N THR A 5 -13.51 -9.59 -1.55
CA THR A 5 -14.42 -8.61 -2.07
C THR A 5 -13.50 -7.56 -2.64
N LYS A 6 -13.32 -7.61 -3.96
CA LYS A 6 -12.79 -6.55 -4.82
C LYS A 6 -11.72 -5.71 -4.11
N MET A 7 -10.44 -6.00 -4.35
CA MET A 7 -9.43 -4.93 -4.43
C MET A 7 -10.00 -3.90 -5.41
N SER A 8 -10.79 -2.99 -4.87
CA SER A 8 -11.31 -1.84 -5.56
C SER A 8 -10.20 -0.85 -5.34
N LEU A 9 -9.15 -0.95 -6.17
CA LEU A 9 -8.20 0.14 -6.31
C LEU A 9 -9.05 1.34 -6.72
N SER A 10 -9.47 2.13 -5.74
CA SER A 10 -10.29 3.31 -5.94
C SER A 10 -9.52 4.40 -6.71
N VAL A 11 -8.23 4.16 -6.94
CA VAL A 11 -7.37 4.89 -7.89
C VAL A 11 -7.91 4.80 -9.33
N ALA A 12 -8.70 3.77 -9.67
CA ALA A 12 -9.33 3.63 -10.98
C ALA A 12 -10.25 4.81 -11.38
N SER A 13 -10.67 5.65 -10.43
CA SER A 13 -11.49 6.83 -10.71
C SER A 13 -10.70 8.02 -11.29
N LEU A 14 -9.37 8.05 -11.17
CA LEU A 14 -8.53 9.17 -11.64
C LEU A 14 -8.08 9.03 -13.11
N VAL A 15 -8.30 7.88 -13.75
CA VAL A 15 -7.62 7.52 -15.03
C VAL A 15 -8.49 7.76 -16.28
N ALA A 16 -9.71 8.29 -16.14
CA ALA A 16 -10.55 8.53 -17.32
C ALA A 16 -10.22 9.86 -18.01
N LEU A 17 -9.27 9.82 -18.98
CA LEU A 17 -9.10 10.70 -20.16
C LEU A 17 -7.83 11.58 -20.28
N ALA A 18 -6.66 11.17 -19.74
CA ALA A 18 -5.36 11.73 -20.14
C ALA A 18 -4.93 11.37 -21.61
N ALA A 19 -5.89 11.11 -22.49
CA ALA A 19 -5.66 10.67 -23.86
C ALA A 19 -6.36 11.56 -24.89
N CYS A 20 -6.26 12.90 -24.78
CA CYS A 20 -6.22 13.78 -25.95
C CYS A 20 -5.94 15.24 -25.55
N GLY A 21 -4.72 15.76 -25.78
CA GLY A 21 -4.55 17.22 -25.91
C GLY A 21 -3.27 17.85 -25.40
N GLY A 22 -2.15 17.58 -26.08
CA GLY A 22 -1.25 18.65 -26.56
C GLY A 22 -0.61 19.64 -25.57
N SER A 23 0.68 19.40 -25.34
CA SER A 23 1.78 20.37 -25.31
C SER A 23 1.87 21.39 -24.17
N GLY A 24 2.96 21.29 -23.40
CA GLY A 24 3.76 22.48 -23.08
C GLY A 24 3.98 22.80 -21.60
N GLY A 25 4.13 21.79 -20.74
CA GLY A 25 4.63 21.95 -19.38
C GLY A 25 4.03 20.87 -18.48
N SER A 26 4.82 19.89 -18.04
CA SER A 26 4.32 18.90 -17.08
C SER A 26 4.00 19.64 -15.78
N SER A 27 2.72 19.82 -15.50
CA SER A 27 2.31 20.29 -14.18
C SER A 27 2.65 19.19 -13.15
N SER A 28 2.80 19.56 -11.88
CA SER A 28 2.97 18.57 -10.80
C SER A 28 1.82 17.56 -10.75
N PHE A 29 0.63 17.99 -11.15
CA PHE A 29 -0.56 17.14 -11.26
C PHE A 29 -0.43 16.08 -12.36
N ASP A 30 0.02 16.44 -13.57
CA ASP A 30 0.18 15.47 -14.67
C ASP A 30 1.13 14.33 -14.29
N ALA A 31 2.23 14.66 -13.63
CA ALA A 31 3.21 13.67 -13.16
C ALA A 31 2.62 12.72 -12.09
N LEU A 32 1.75 13.24 -11.21
CA LEU A 32 1.06 12.42 -10.21
C LEU A 32 0.01 11.51 -10.84
N VAL A 33 -0.73 12.00 -11.83
CA VAL A 33 -1.69 11.18 -12.59
C VAL A 33 -0.97 10.05 -13.33
N ASP A 34 0.15 10.34 -13.99
CA ASP A 34 0.96 9.32 -14.67
C ASP A 34 1.47 8.26 -13.67
N ARG A 35 1.98 8.69 -12.51
CA ARG A 35 2.42 7.79 -11.44
C ARG A 35 1.28 6.91 -10.92
N ALA A 36 0.12 7.50 -10.61
CA ALA A 36 -1.05 6.77 -10.15
C ALA A 36 -1.54 5.75 -11.19
N ALA A 37 -1.54 6.11 -12.48
CA ALA A 37 -1.92 5.22 -13.57
C ALA A 37 -0.91 4.07 -13.78
N GLU A 38 0.37 4.28 -13.51
CA GLU A 38 1.38 3.20 -13.52
C GLU A 38 1.21 2.26 -12.33
N MET A 39 0.98 2.81 -11.12
CA MET A 39 0.70 2.02 -9.92
C MET A 39 -0.55 1.16 -10.08
N ASP A 40 -1.62 1.72 -10.64
CA ASP A 40 -2.87 0.99 -10.90
C ASP A 40 -2.65 -0.20 -11.84
N LYS A 41 -1.93 0.00 -12.95
CA LYS A 41 -1.57 -1.10 -13.88
C LYS A 41 -0.77 -2.20 -13.20
N ASP A 42 0.18 -1.84 -12.34
CA ASP A 42 1.00 -2.82 -11.61
C ASP A 42 0.19 -3.56 -10.56
N ALA A 43 -0.66 -2.87 -9.80
CA ALA A 43 -1.57 -3.48 -8.85
C ALA A 43 -2.57 -4.44 -9.53
N GLU A 44 -3.21 -4.03 -10.62
CA GLU A 44 -4.11 -4.88 -11.40
C GLU A 44 -3.41 -6.14 -11.94
N ARG A 45 -2.14 -6.01 -12.32
CA ARG A 45 -1.33 -7.12 -12.79
C ARG A 45 -1.00 -8.07 -11.65
N ILE A 46 -0.60 -7.55 -10.50
CA ILE A 46 -0.27 -8.33 -9.29
C ILE A 46 -1.51 -9.03 -8.74
N ALA A 47 -2.67 -8.38 -8.72
CA ALA A 47 -3.94 -8.94 -8.27
C ALA A 47 -4.39 -10.17 -9.08
N LYS A 48 -3.84 -10.38 -10.29
CA LYS A 48 -4.10 -11.57 -11.11
C LYS A 48 -3.25 -12.78 -10.70
N PHE A 49 -2.24 -12.60 -9.84
CA PHE A 49 -1.47 -13.72 -9.31
C PHE A 49 -2.31 -14.49 -8.28
N SER A 50 -2.20 -15.82 -8.33
CA SER A 50 -2.66 -16.64 -7.21
C SER A 50 -1.78 -16.42 -5.99
N GLY A 51 -2.27 -16.74 -4.80
CA GLY A 51 -1.41 -16.88 -3.62
C GLY A 51 -0.22 -17.79 -3.90
N THR A 52 0.94 -17.46 -3.33
CA THR A 52 2.13 -18.31 -3.40
C THR A 52 1.79 -19.68 -2.82
N ALA A 53 2.17 -20.74 -3.53
CA ALA A 53 1.96 -22.11 -3.07
C ALA A 53 2.61 -22.33 -1.70
N PHE A 54 1.84 -22.87 -0.74
CA PHE A 54 2.29 -23.00 0.66
C PHE A 54 3.58 -23.82 0.80
N THR A 55 3.73 -24.88 0.01
CA THR A 55 4.93 -25.73 -0.01
C THR A 55 6.15 -25.05 -0.63
N ALA A 56 5.96 -23.90 -1.28
CA ALA A 56 7.01 -23.10 -1.89
C ALA A 56 7.35 -21.86 -1.06
N MET A 57 6.65 -21.61 0.06
CA MET A 57 6.98 -20.52 0.96
C MET A 57 8.39 -20.73 1.55
N PRO A 58 9.29 -19.74 1.44
CA PRO A 58 10.60 -19.86 2.05
C PRO A 58 10.49 -19.86 3.58
N THR A 59 11.39 -20.61 4.23
CA THR A 59 11.53 -20.64 5.70
C THR A 59 12.86 -20.02 6.17
N SER A 60 13.62 -19.45 5.24
CA SER A 60 14.91 -18.81 5.48
C SER A 60 15.24 -17.83 4.36
N GLY A 61 16.23 -16.96 4.62
CA GLY A 61 16.62 -15.90 3.69
C GLY A 61 15.69 -14.70 3.71
N SER A 62 15.88 -13.80 2.76
CA SER A 62 15.08 -12.59 2.64
C SER A 62 14.73 -12.28 1.18
N ALA A 63 13.70 -11.45 1.01
CA ALA A 63 13.31 -10.90 -0.28
C ALA A 63 12.83 -9.46 -0.09
N SER A 64 13.22 -8.58 -1.02
CA SER A 64 12.72 -7.21 -1.09
C SER A 64 11.67 -7.08 -2.18
N PHE A 65 10.67 -6.25 -1.92
CA PHE A 65 9.55 -5.98 -2.80
C PHE A 65 9.38 -4.47 -2.91
N ASP A 66 9.41 -3.96 -4.14
CA ASP A 66 9.19 -2.54 -4.42
C ASP A 66 7.86 -2.38 -5.16
N GLY A 67 7.12 -1.34 -4.83
CA GLY A 67 5.83 -1.06 -5.46
C GLY A 67 5.23 0.24 -4.96
N GLY A 68 3.91 0.23 -4.77
CA GLY A 68 3.13 1.43 -4.48
C GLY A 68 2.21 1.25 -3.28
N ALA A 69 1.84 2.39 -2.68
CA ALA A 69 0.82 2.49 -1.65
C ALA A 69 -0.23 3.54 -2.00
N SER A 70 -1.44 3.33 -1.50
CA SER A 70 -2.44 4.37 -1.32
C SER A 70 -2.89 4.43 0.13
N ILE A 71 -3.00 5.64 0.68
CA ILE A 71 -3.53 5.90 2.03
C ILE A 71 -4.71 6.85 1.86
N PHE A 72 -5.84 6.57 2.48
CA PHE A 72 -6.96 7.50 2.56
C PHE A 72 -7.17 7.86 4.02
N ILE A 73 -7.30 9.15 4.31
CA ILE A 73 -7.55 9.68 5.65
C ILE A 73 -8.92 10.33 5.65
N ASP A 74 -9.73 9.98 6.64
CA ASP A 74 -11.14 10.34 6.79
C ASP A 74 -12.01 10.01 5.57
N PRO A 75 -11.95 8.78 5.01
CA PRO A 75 -12.65 8.49 3.76
C PRO A 75 -14.17 8.42 3.97
N VAL A 76 -14.89 9.48 3.61
CA VAL A 76 -16.35 9.44 3.45
C VAL A 76 -16.68 9.32 1.98
N PHE A 77 -16.52 8.08 1.47
CA PHE A 77 -16.67 7.68 0.06
C PHE A 77 -17.95 8.15 -0.66
N GLU A 78 -18.96 8.60 0.08
CA GLU A 78 -20.24 9.05 -0.48
C GLU A 78 -20.39 10.57 -0.61
N THR A 79 -19.62 11.42 0.11
CA THR A 79 -20.01 12.86 0.22
C THR A 79 -18.97 13.92 0.62
N ASP A 80 -17.74 13.62 1.05
CA ASP A 80 -16.90 14.67 1.69
C ASP A 80 -15.76 15.22 0.81
N PRO A 81 -15.66 16.56 0.64
CA PRO A 81 -14.48 17.20 0.04
C PRO A 81 -13.19 17.09 0.87
N ASP A 82 -13.28 16.81 2.18
CA ASP A 82 -12.13 16.79 3.09
C ASP A 82 -11.34 15.45 3.06
N ASP A 83 -11.79 14.48 2.25
CA ASP A 83 -11.08 13.21 2.00
C ASP A 83 -9.65 13.49 1.49
N ILE A 84 -8.64 13.03 2.24
CA ILE A 84 -7.24 13.12 1.81
C ILE A 84 -6.82 11.77 1.25
N ALA A 85 -6.45 11.74 -0.02
CA ALA A 85 -5.82 10.58 -0.65
C ALA A 85 -4.32 10.81 -0.81
N LEU A 86 -3.51 9.89 -0.32
CA LEU A 86 -2.07 9.88 -0.49
C LEU A 86 -1.66 8.73 -1.40
N ILE A 87 -0.68 8.98 -2.26
CA ILE A 87 0.02 7.93 -3.00
C ILE A 87 1.51 7.95 -2.66
N GLY A 88 2.10 6.77 -2.51
CA GLY A 88 3.48 6.60 -2.06
C GLY A 88 4.20 5.45 -2.74
N ASP A 89 5.53 5.44 -2.61
CA ASP A 89 6.38 4.34 -3.02
C ASP A 89 6.59 3.41 -1.82
N VAL A 90 6.48 2.11 -2.06
CA VAL A 90 6.63 1.08 -1.03
C VAL A 90 7.92 0.32 -1.26
N THR A 91 8.71 0.17 -0.21
CA THR A 91 9.79 -0.83 -0.16
C THR A 91 9.58 -1.70 1.07
N LEU A 92 9.37 -2.99 0.84
CA LEU A 92 9.20 -4.01 1.88
C LEU A 92 10.34 -5.02 1.81
N THR A 93 10.70 -5.57 2.97
CA THR A 93 11.63 -6.68 3.12
C THR A 93 10.98 -7.76 3.97
N ALA A 94 10.78 -8.93 3.36
CA ALA A 94 10.42 -10.15 4.07
C ALA A 94 11.70 -10.87 4.50
N ASN A 95 11.84 -11.15 5.80
CA ASN A 95 12.85 -12.02 6.36
C ASN A 95 12.19 -13.33 6.80
N PHE A 96 12.24 -14.34 5.94
CA PHE A 96 11.57 -15.61 6.15
C PHE A 96 12.18 -16.45 7.28
N GLY A 97 13.46 -16.20 7.62
CA GLY A 97 14.10 -16.87 8.75
C GLY A 97 13.72 -16.28 10.10
N ALA A 98 13.46 -14.98 10.15
CA ALA A 98 12.97 -14.28 11.34
C ALA A 98 11.44 -14.28 11.45
N GLY A 99 10.74 -14.54 10.35
CA GLY A 99 9.28 -14.48 10.29
C GLY A 99 8.73 -13.06 10.27
N THR A 100 9.48 -12.08 9.71
CA THR A 100 9.09 -10.66 9.76
C THR A 100 9.01 -10.01 8.37
N MET A 101 8.02 -9.15 8.19
CA MET A 101 7.83 -8.18 7.11
C MET A 101 8.08 -6.75 7.64
N THR A 102 9.07 -6.06 7.10
CA THR A 102 9.41 -4.67 7.51
C THR A 102 9.56 -3.78 6.29
N GLY A 103 9.40 -2.47 6.44
CA GLY A 103 9.58 -1.56 5.31
C GLY A 103 9.10 -0.14 5.58
N ALA A 104 8.88 0.61 4.51
CA ALA A 104 8.33 1.95 4.60
C ALA A 104 7.52 2.34 3.36
N ILE A 105 6.61 3.29 3.55
CA ILE A 105 5.96 4.08 2.51
C ILE A 105 6.62 5.45 2.48
N THR A 106 7.17 5.84 1.34
CA THR A 106 7.92 7.08 1.16
C THR A 106 7.46 7.83 -0.09
N ASN A 107 8.06 8.99 -0.37
CA ASN A 107 7.76 9.80 -1.55
C ASN A 107 6.25 10.06 -1.70
N LEU A 108 5.62 10.45 -0.59
CA LEU A 108 4.18 10.66 -0.49
C LEU A 108 3.78 11.93 -1.25
N ALA A 109 2.65 11.85 -1.93
CA ALA A 109 1.97 12.99 -2.52
C ALA A 109 0.49 12.92 -2.16
N GLY A 110 -0.08 14.06 -1.78
CA GLY A 110 -1.48 14.15 -1.35
C GLY A 110 -2.37 14.78 -2.40
N LEU A 111 -3.63 14.37 -2.38
CA LEU A 111 -4.70 14.84 -3.24
C LEU A 111 -5.95 15.05 -2.39
N THR A 112 -6.66 16.14 -2.65
CA THR A 112 -8.00 16.41 -2.12
C THR A 112 -8.89 16.97 -3.24
N ASP A 113 -10.17 17.18 -2.96
CA ASP A 113 -11.15 17.69 -3.93
C ASP A 113 -11.13 16.90 -5.26
N ILE A 114 -10.98 15.58 -5.15
CA ILE A 114 -10.77 14.70 -6.31
C ILE A 114 -12.08 14.62 -7.12
N SER A 115 -11.99 15.12 -8.35
CA SER A 115 -13.01 15.00 -9.38
C SER A 115 -12.48 14.18 -10.55
N LEU A 116 -13.36 13.83 -11.49
CA LEU A 116 -12.99 13.09 -12.70
C LEU A 116 -11.85 13.76 -13.50
N ASN A 117 -11.67 15.07 -13.42
CA ASN A 117 -10.70 15.82 -14.24
C ASN A 117 -9.83 16.80 -13.44
N SER A 118 -9.90 16.79 -12.12
CA SER A 118 -9.16 17.74 -11.27
C SER A 118 -8.93 17.14 -9.90
N ALA A 119 -7.83 17.53 -9.26
CA ALA A 119 -7.66 17.42 -7.83
C ALA A 119 -6.72 18.53 -7.37
N ASP A 120 -6.82 18.89 -6.10
CA ASP A 120 -5.88 19.80 -5.46
C ASP A 120 -4.70 18.98 -4.93
N VAL A 121 -3.50 19.35 -5.36
CA VAL A 121 -2.26 18.66 -4.98
C VAL A 121 -1.74 19.24 -3.67
N LEU A 122 -1.62 18.38 -2.66
CA LEU A 122 -1.13 18.74 -1.34
C LEU A 122 0.36 18.43 -1.23
N ALA A 123 1.09 19.33 -0.57
CA ALA A 123 2.46 19.05 -0.15
C ALA A 123 2.43 18.07 1.03
N VAL A 124 3.18 16.97 0.90
CA VAL A 124 3.30 15.95 1.94
C VAL A 124 4.76 15.73 2.27
N SER A 125 5.07 15.64 3.57
CA SER A 125 6.38 15.21 4.05
C SER A 125 6.23 14.21 5.20
N GLY A 126 7.23 13.35 5.36
CA GLY A 126 7.18 12.24 6.32
C GLY A 126 7.27 10.89 5.61
N GLU A 127 7.18 9.84 6.40
CA GLU A 127 7.15 8.45 5.94
C GLU A 127 6.27 7.62 6.88
N VAL A 128 5.82 6.47 6.39
CA VAL A 128 5.09 5.49 7.19
C VAL A 128 5.98 4.27 7.33
N ALA A 129 6.45 3.98 8.54
CA ALA A 129 7.22 2.78 8.84
C ALA A 129 6.28 1.57 8.98
N ILE A 130 6.73 0.40 8.54
CA ILE A 130 5.97 -0.86 8.55
C ILE A 130 6.77 -1.92 9.30
N GLY A 131 6.12 -2.59 10.26
CA GLY A 131 6.63 -3.76 10.97
C GLY A 131 7.64 -3.44 12.08
N ASP A 132 7.61 -2.23 12.63
CA ASP A 132 8.55 -1.79 13.66
C ASP A 132 8.29 -2.45 15.02
N SER A 133 7.02 -2.68 15.39
CA SER A 133 6.67 -3.29 16.69
C SER A 133 6.09 -4.69 16.56
N LEU A 134 5.24 -4.94 15.56
CA LEU A 134 4.61 -6.24 15.32
C LEU A 134 4.77 -6.63 13.86
N SER A 135 5.33 -7.81 13.63
CA SER A 135 5.51 -8.31 12.28
C SER A 135 5.58 -9.83 12.26
N ILE A 136 4.73 -10.44 11.43
CA ILE A 136 4.53 -11.88 11.35
C ILE A 136 4.45 -12.31 9.88
N ILE A 137 5.16 -13.37 9.53
CA ILE A 137 5.04 -14.08 8.25
C ILE A 137 4.62 -15.52 8.54
N GLY A 138 3.61 -15.98 7.82
CA GLY A 138 3.19 -17.37 7.85
C GLY A 138 1.89 -17.57 8.62
N ASP A 139 1.76 -18.75 9.20
CA ASP A 139 0.64 -19.12 10.04
C ASP A 139 1.05 -18.94 11.50
N ASP A 140 0.34 -18.09 12.24
CA ASP A 140 0.55 -17.93 13.67
C ASP A 140 -0.41 -18.86 14.42
N GLU A 141 0.06 -20.09 14.65
CA GLU A 141 -0.73 -21.10 15.34
C GLU A 141 -1.03 -20.73 16.82
N ASP A 142 -0.24 -19.82 17.41
CA ASP A 142 -0.31 -19.50 18.84
C ASP A 142 -1.39 -18.45 19.14
N ASP A 143 -1.46 -17.37 18.35
CA ASP A 143 -2.38 -16.26 18.56
C ASP A 143 -3.43 -16.06 17.46
N ASN A 144 -3.33 -16.79 16.34
CA ASN A 144 -4.21 -16.73 15.18
C ASN A 144 -4.36 -15.32 14.58
N LEU A 145 -3.31 -14.51 14.65
CA LEU A 145 -3.24 -13.22 13.93
C LEU A 145 -3.10 -13.41 12.41
N THR A 146 -2.54 -14.55 11.99
CA THR A 146 -2.47 -15.00 10.60
C THR A 146 -2.93 -16.46 10.52
N TYR A 147 -3.39 -16.91 9.33
CA TYR A 147 -4.07 -18.23 9.20
C TYR A 147 -3.49 -19.14 8.12
N ARG A 148 -2.50 -18.69 7.36
CA ARG A 148 -1.97 -19.43 6.21
C ARG A 148 -0.48 -19.20 6.06
N PRO A 149 0.29 -20.20 5.58
CA PRO A 149 1.73 -20.05 5.39
C PRO A 149 2.19 -18.91 4.48
N ASN A 150 1.29 -18.38 3.63
CA ASN A 150 1.57 -17.29 2.71
C ASN A 150 0.90 -15.97 3.11
N ASP A 151 0.31 -15.88 4.30
CA ASP A 151 -0.19 -14.62 4.84
C ASP A 151 0.94 -13.92 5.62
N TRP A 152 0.77 -12.63 5.86
CA TRP A 152 1.63 -11.84 6.73
C TRP A 152 0.83 -10.72 7.40
N LEU A 153 1.30 -10.26 8.55
CA LEU A 153 0.75 -9.13 9.30
C LEU A 153 1.90 -8.20 9.67
N ALA A 154 1.70 -6.89 9.57
CA ALA A 154 2.63 -5.91 10.13
C ALA A 154 1.89 -4.69 10.67
N ASP A 155 2.34 -4.16 11.80
CA ASP A 155 1.92 -2.82 12.22
C ASP A 155 2.48 -1.77 11.27
N TYR A 156 1.89 -0.58 11.28
CA TYR A 156 2.52 0.59 10.69
C TYR A 156 2.27 1.83 11.55
N THR A 157 3.19 2.79 11.44
CA THR A 157 3.07 4.10 12.07
C THR A 157 3.77 5.14 11.21
N GLY A 158 3.20 6.33 11.08
CA GLY A 158 3.81 7.42 10.33
C GLY A 158 3.49 8.79 10.89
N ASP A 159 4.51 9.63 10.98
CA ASP A 159 4.38 11.06 11.26
C ASP A 159 4.41 11.84 9.94
N LEU A 160 3.25 12.33 9.52
CA LEU A 160 3.08 13.04 8.25
C LEU A 160 2.78 14.52 8.51
N THR A 161 3.25 15.37 7.60
CA THR A 161 2.80 16.76 7.48
C THR A 161 2.11 16.91 6.14
N ILE A 162 0.84 17.31 6.15
CA ILE A 162 -0.01 17.44 4.97
C ILE A 162 -0.55 18.88 4.97
N ASP A 163 -0.16 19.67 3.97
CA ASP A 163 -0.50 21.09 3.85
C ASP A 163 -0.25 21.95 5.12
N GLY A 164 0.72 21.52 5.94
CA GLY A 164 1.11 22.20 7.19
C GLY A 164 0.47 21.64 8.47
N ASP A 165 -0.54 20.77 8.34
CA ASP A 165 -1.12 20.04 9.47
C ASP A 165 -0.35 18.74 9.74
N SER A 166 -0.26 18.35 11.01
CA SER A 166 0.43 17.14 11.45
C SER A 166 -0.55 15.98 11.57
N TYR A 167 -0.20 14.83 11.02
CA TYR A 167 -0.98 13.60 11.09
C TYR A 167 -0.11 12.48 11.65
N VAL A 168 -0.60 11.77 12.66
CA VAL A 168 -0.01 10.51 13.11
C VAL A 168 -0.92 9.40 12.62
N VAL A 169 -0.47 8.61 11.63
CA VAL A 169 -1.23 7.48 11.07
C VAL A 169 -0.75 6.19 11.68
N GLU A 170 -1.64 5.29 12.08
CA GLU A 170 -1.29 3.98 12.64
C GLU A 170 -2.34 2.91 12.36
N GLY A 171 -1.91 1.65 12.34
CA GLY A 171 -2.79 0.52 12.09
C GLY A 171 -2.06 -0.80 11.82
N PHE A 172 -2.74 -1.75 11.18
CA PHE A 172 -2.22 -3.07 10.87
C PHE A 172 -2.50 -3.50 9.43
N LEU A 173 -1.43 -3.76 8.68
CA LEU A 173 -1.51 -4.31 7.34
C LEU A 173 -1.66 -5.83 7.39
N ASN A 174 -2.81 -6.30 6.92
CA ASN A 174 -3.08 -7.70 6.64
C ASN A 174 -2.70 -8.01 5.19
N GLY A 175 -1.77 -8.92 4.98
CA GLY A 175 -1.20 -9.14 3.66
C GLY A 175 -1.02 -10.59 3.26
N GLN A 176 -0.67 -10.75 1.98
CA GLN A 176 -0.46 -12.04 1.37
C GLN A 176 0.70 -12.02 0.37
N PHE A 177 1.48 -13.10 0.34
CA PHE A 177 2.46 -13.40 -0.69
C PHE A 177 1.77 -14.01 -1.92
N LEU A 178 2.07 -13.47 -3.10
CA LEU A 178 1.45 -13.81 -4.37
C LEU A 178 2.49 -14.32 -5.39
N GLY A 179 2.06 -15.32 -6.16
CA GLY A 179 2.77 -15.88 -7.29
C GLY A 179 3.99 -16.73 -6.93
N THR A 180 4.07 -17.92 -7.50
CA THR A 180 5.22 -18.83 -7.33
C THR A 180 6.09 -18.86 -8.59
N ARG A 181 7.39 -18.57 -8.43
CA ARG A 181 8.39 -18.79 -9.49
C ARG A 181 8.85 -20.25 -9.47
N VAL A 182 8.89 -20.85 -10.66
CA VAL A 182 9.52 -22.15 -10.87
C VAL A 182 10.93 -21.88 -11.38
N ASN A 183 11.94 -22.12 -10.55
CA ASN A 183 13.37 -21.83 -10.80
C ASN A 183 13.71 -20.32 -10.85
N PRO A 184 13.68 -19.58 -9.73
CA PRO A 184 14.11 -18.19 -9.70
C PRO A 184 15.58 -18.05 -10.15
N THR A 185 15.90 -16.97 -10.87
CA THR A 185 17.30 -16.63 -11.17
C THR A 185 17.99 -16.10 -9.91
N GLY A 186 19.33 -16.04 -9.93
CA GLY A 186 20.08 -15.48 -8.79
C GLY A 186 19.60 -14.06 -8.46
N GLY A 187 19.27 -13.82 -7.18
CA GLY A 187 18.71 -12.56 -6.69
C GLY A 187 17.18 -12.52 -6.61
N GLN A 188 16.48 -13.44 -7.28
CA GLN A 188 15.02 -13.52 -7.20
C GLN A 188 14.54 -14.46 -6.09
N SER A 189 13.45 -14.06 -5.45
CA SER A 189 12.69 -14.92 -4.55
C SER A 189 11.78 -15.87 -5.33
N VAL A 190 11.45 -17.01 -4.71
CA VAL A 190 10.37 -17.90 -5.17
C VAL A 190 9.03 -17.16 -5.16
N VAL A 191 8.86 -16.18 -4.28
CA VAL A 191 7.69 -15.30 -4.22
C VAL A 191 7.81 -14.18 -5.24
N LYS A 192 6.75 -13.93 -6.03
CA LYS A 192 6.74 -12.87 -7.03
C LYS A 192 6.39 -11.51 -6.46
N ALA A 193 5.33 -11.44 -5.66
CA ALA A 193 4.76 -10.20 -5.22
C ALA A 193 4.14 -10.32 -3.82
N VAL A 194 3.81 -9.18 -3.25
CA VAL A 194 3.07 -9.03 -2.00
C VAL A 194 1.98 -8.00 -2.19
N VAL A 195 0.93 -8.17 -1.39
CA VAL A 195 -0.12 -7.17 -1.18
C VAL A 195 -0.41 -7.07 0.30
N GLY A 196 -0.84 -5.90 0.76
CA GLY A 196 -1.29 -5.66 2.14
C GLY A 196 -2.43 -4.64 2.14
N PHE A 197 -3.35 -4.79 3.08
CA PHE A 197 -4.45 -3.84 3.26
C PHE A 197 -4.74 -3.63 4.75
N ASP A 198 -5.23 -2.45 5.08
CA ASP A 198 -5.81 -2.09 6.36
C ASP A 198 -7.09 -1.29 6.10
N SER A 199 -8.19 -1.68 6.75
CA SER A 199 -9.48 -0.98 6.68
C SER A 199 -9.90 -0.32 7.99
N ASP A 200 -9.14 -0.56 9.06
CA ASP A 200 -9.52 -0.21 10.43
C ASP A 200 -8.39 0.60 11.11
N GLY A 201 -7.48 1.18 10.33
CA GLY A 201 -6.46 2.10 10.81
C GLY A 201 -7.05 3.46 11.16
N PHE A 202 -6.24 4.32 11.79
CA PHE A 202 -6.68 5.66 12.13
C PHE A 202 -5.55 6.70 12.05
N ALA A 203 -5.95 7.97 12.03
CA ALA A 203 -5.05 9.10 12.13
C ALA A 203 -5.46 10.05 13.25
N THR A 204 -4.46 10.61 13.95
CA THR A 204 -4.64 11.74 14.85
C THR A 204 -4.15 13.02 14.19
N VAL A 205 -4.98 14.08 14.19
CA VAL A 205 -4.66 15.37 13.55
C VAL A 205 -4.21 16.40 14.59
N ASN A 206 -3.06 17.03 14.37
CA ASN A 206 -2.50 18.11 15.18
C ASN A 206 -2.40 17.78 16.69
N GLY A 207 -2.12 16.52 17.02
CA GLY A 207 -2.09 16.04 18.41
C GLY A 207 -3.45 16.10 19.11
N GLY A 208 -4.54 16.11 18.34
CA GLY A 208 -5.91 16.02 18.81
C GLY A 208 -6.19 14.69 19.52
N VAL A 209 -7.40 14.57 20.07
CA VAL A 209 -7.88 13.34 20.72
C VAL A 209 -8.91 12.63 19.83
N GLU A 210 -9.40 13.31 18.79
CA GLU A 210 -10.29 12.72 17.81
C GLU A 210 -9.46 11.98 16.77
N GLU A 211 -9.82 10.72 16.55
CA GLU A 211 -9.26 9.83 15.55
C GLU A 211 -10.16 9.88 14.32
N VAL A 212 -9.56 9.99 13.14
CA VAL A 212 -10.24 9.82 11.86
C VAL A 212 -9.83 8.49 11.24
N ASP A 213 -10.75 7.82 10.57
CA ASP A 213 -10.49 6.51 9.98
C ASP A 213 -9.43 6.63 8.88
N THR A 214 -8.60 5.59 8.73
CA THR A 214 -7.66 5.47 7.62
C THR A 214 -7.75 4.14 6.92
N TYR A 215 -7.63 4.18 5.60
CA TYR A 215 -7.54 3.02 4.75
C TYR A 215 -6.16 2.97 4.10
N VAL A 216 -5.45 1.85 4.20
CA VAL A 216 -4.14 1.67 3.58
C VAL A 216 -4.16 0.46 2.67
N GLU A 217 -3.68 0.63 1.44
CA GLU A 217 -3.40 -0.46 0.52
C GLU A 217 -1.96 -0.37 0.04
N ILE A 218 -1.28 -1.51 -0.02
CA ILE A 218 0.06 -1.61 -0.58
C ILE A 218 0.18 -2.81 -1.51
N PHE A 219 1.11 -2.69 -2.46
CA PHE A 219 1.59 -3.82 -3.25
C PHE A 219 3.09 -3.67 -3.49
N GLY A 220 3.76 -4.80 -3.72
CA GLY A 220 5.17 -4.82 -4.07
C GLY A 220 5.53 -6.03 -4.91
N GLU A 221 6.51 -5.87 -5.78
CA GLU A 221 7.04 -6.96 -6.61
C GLU A 221 8.53 -7.16 -6.33
N ASN A 222 8.93 -8.42 -6.19
CA ASN A 222 10.33 -8.80 -6.14
C ASN A 222 10.82 -8.97 -7.59
N ARG A 223 11.75 -8.15 -8.06
CA ARG A 223 12.23 -8.17 -9.47
C ARG A 223 13.63 -8.77 -9.60
#